data_AF-A0A7X8A459-F1
#
_entry.id   AF-A0A7X8A459-F1
#
_cell.length_a   1.000
_cell.length_b   1.000
_cell.length_c   1.000
_cell.angle_alpha   90.00
_cell.angle_beta   90.00
_cell.angle_gamma   90.00
#
_symmetry.space_group_name_H-M   'P 1'
#
loop_
_entity.id
_entity.type
_entity.pdbx_description
1 polymer ?
#
loop_
_entity_poly.entity_id
_entity_poly.type
_entity_poly.pdbx_seq_one_letter_code
_entity_poly.pdbx_strand_id
1 'polypeptide(L)' 'KLPAVENLILVGVLEEEDGNQALFEDAEGNGYILKPSDPVRNGYLASIQKDKAVFQITEYGWTRTVALNLKLPELK' A
#
# COMPACT_ATOMS: atom_id res chain seq x y z
N LYS A 1 5.11 -13.76 2.78
CA LYS A 1 4.43 -13.86 1.46
C LYS A 1 4.15 -12.46 0.98
N LEU A 2 4.34 -12.12 -0.31
CA LEU A 2 4.01 -10.78 -0.79
C LEU A 2 2.48 -10.56 -0.77
N PRO A 3 2.00 -9.39 -0.30
CA PRO A 3 0.58 -9.06 -0.32
C PRO A 3 0.11 -8.75 -1.75
N ALA A 4 -1.17 -9.01 -2.02
CA ALA A 4 -1.83 -8.54 -3.25
C ALA A 4 -2.49 -7.19 -2.95
N VAL A 5 -2.30 -6.19 -3.81
CA VAL A 5 -2.80 -4.82 -3.55
C VAL A 5 -4.31 -4.78 -3.40
N GLU A 6 -5.02 -5.65 -4.11
CA GLU A 6 -6.48 -5.79 -4.08
C GLU A 6 -7.02 -6.17 -2.70
N ASN A 7 -6.18 -6.79 -1.85
CA ASN A 7 -6.53 -7.22 -0.51
C ASN A 7 -6.03 -6.26 0.57
N LEU A 8 -5.28 -5.22 0.22
CA LEU A 8 -4.71 -4.28 1.17
C LEU A 8 -5.64 -3.10 1.43
N ILE A 9 -5.66 -2.66 2.68
CA ILE A 9 -6.28 -1.41 3.12
C ILE A 9 -5.17 -0.55 3.69
N LEU A 10 -5.05 0.70 3.22
CA LEU A 10 -4.17 1.69 3.84
C LEU A 10 -4.81 2.15 5.15
N VAL A 11 -4.18 1.86 6.28
CA VAL A 11 -4.68 2.17 7.63
C VAL A 11 -3.88 3.27 8.33
N GLY A 12 -2.71 3.63 7.79
CA GLY A 12 -1.92 4.73 8.32
C GLY A 12 -0.74 5.10 7.44
N VAL A 13 -0.19 6.28 7.68
CA VAL A 13 1.07 6.75 7.09
C VAL A 13 1.94 7.27 8.23
N LEU A 14 3.18 6.79 8.29
CA LEU A 14 4.20 7.30 9.18
C LEU A 14 5.02 8.33 8.41
N GLU A 15 5.05 9.57 8.89
CA GLU A 15 5.85 10.66 8.33
C GLU A 15 7.22 10.67 9.04
N GLU A 16 8.30 10.52 8.26
CA GLU A 16 9.69 10.53 8.75
C GLU A 16 10.52 11.47 7.87
N GLU A 17 11.63 12.01 8.40
CA GLU A 17 12.51 12.93 7.66
C GLU A 17 13.09 12.30 6.40
N ASP A 18 13.39 11.00 6.44
CA ASP A 18 14.01 10.24 5.34
C ASP A 18 12.98 9.62 4.36
N GLY A 19 11.69 9.88 4.57
CA GLY A 19 10.62 9.47 3.68
C GLY A 19 9.52 8.67 4.37
N ASN A 20 8.30 8.84 3.88
CA ASN A 20 7.12 8.23 4.50
C ASN A 20 7.12 6.71 4.39
N GLN A 21 6.50 6.06 5.37
CA GLN A 21 6.15 4.64 5.34
C GLN A 21 4.63 4.48 5.42
N ALA A 22 4.09 3.46 4.76
CA ALA A 22 2.65 3.21 4.71
C ALA A 22 2.32 1.92 5.47
N LEU A 23 1.30 2.01 6.32
CA LEU A 23 0.77 0.91 7.11
C LEU A 23 -0.44 0.32 6.40
N PHE A 24 -0.40 -0.99 6.14
CA PHE A 24 -1.51 -1.70 5.53
C PHE A 24 -1.98 -2.85 6.40
N GLU A 25 -3.25 -3.21 6.23
CA GLU A 25 -3.84 -4.43 6.76
C GLU A 25 -4.49 -5.19 5.61
N ASP A 26 -4.44 -6.53 5.65
CA ASP A 26 -5.24 -7.37 4.74
C ASP A 26 -6.54 -7.87 5.39
N ALA A 27 -7.39 -8.53 4.60
CA ALA A 27 -8.67 -9.07 5.09
C ALA A 27 -8.53 -10.19 6.16
N GLU A 28 -7.32 -10.73 6.35
CA GLU A 28 -7.02 -11.75 7.38
C GLU A 28 -6.48 -11.11 8.67
N GLY A 29 -6.33 -9.77 8.71
CA GLY A 29 -5.80 -9.03 9.84
C GLY A 29 -4.27 -8.98 9.91
N ASN A 30 -3.57 -9.36 8.83
CA ASN A 30 -2.12 -9.25 8.79
C ASN A 30 -1.69 -7.80 8.52
N GLY A 31 -0.79 -7.28 9.35
CA GLY A 31 -0.21 -5.95 9.19
C GLY A 31 1.02 -5.94 8.29
N TYR A 32 1.18 -4.88 7.51
CA TYR A 32 2.33 -4.63 6.63
C TYR A 32 2.81 -3.19 6.77
N ILE A 33 4.13 -3.00 6.74
CA ILE A 33 4.77 -1.68 6.61
C ILE A 33 5.56 -1.71 5.31
N LEU A 34 5.24 -0.80 4.40
CA LEU A 34 5.91 -0.70 3.10
C LEU A 34 6.44 0.72 2.88
N LYS A 35 7.59 0.81 2.20
CA LYS A 35 8.18 2.05 1.68
C LYS A 35 8.23 2.03 0.15
N PRO A 36 8.50 3.16 -0.53
CA PRO A 36 8.62 3.18 -1.98
C PRO A 36 9.67 2.18 -2.47
N SER A 37 9.35 1.51 -3.58
CA SER A 37 10.08 0.38 -4.19
C SER A 37 9.92 -0.97 -3.50
N ASP A 38 9.21 -1.07 -2.38
CA ASP A 38 8.93 -2.38 -1.78
C ASP A 38 8.02 -3.23 -2.68
N PRO A 39 8.29 -4.53 -2.80
CA PRO A 39 7.54 -5.42 -3.68
C PRO A 39 6.18 -5.80 -3.10
N VAL A 40 5.20 -5.91 -4.00
CA VAL A 40 3.92 -6.58 -3.79
C VAL A 40 3.72 -7.62 -4.88
N ARG A 41 2.63 -8.38 -4.86
CA ARG A 41 2.36 -9.29 -5.98
C ARG A 41 2.20 -8.47 -7.26
N ASN A 42 2.90 -8.90 -8.30
CA ASN A 42 2.85 -8.32 -9.64
C ASN A 42 3.25 -6.84 -9.69
N GLY A 43 3.96 -6.30 -8.71
CA GLY A 43 4.32 -4.88 -8.72
C GLY A 43 5.03 -4.38 -7.49
N TYR A 44 4.93 -3.08 -7.24
CA TYR A 44 5.61 -2.41 -6.13
C TYR A 44 4.86 -1.16 -5.67
N LEU A 45 5.16 -0.71 -4.46
CA LEU A 45 4.71 0.59 -3.96
C LEU A 45 5.54 1.71 -4.60
N ALA A 46 4.91 2.55 -5.42
CA ALA A 46 5.61 3.58 -6.20
C ALA A 46 5.78 4.89 -5.43
N SER A 47 4.77 5.31 -4.66
CA SER A 47 4.86 6.52 -3.83
C SER A 47 3.86 6.49 -2.67
N ILE A 48 4.17 7.29 -1.64
CA ILE A 48 3.32 7.49 -0.46
C ILE A 48 3.08 8.99 -0.33
N GLN A 49 1.82 9.36 -0.14
CA GLN A 49 1.38 10.70 0.21
C GLN A 49 0.68 10.63 1.57
N LYS A 50 0.29 11.78 2.12
CA LYS A 50 -0.29 11.88 3.47
C LYS A 50 -1.54 11.00 3.66
N ASP A 51 -2.33 10.83 2.62
CA ASP A 51 -3.65 10.17 2.66
C ASP A 51 -3.80 9.06 1.61
N LYS A 52 -2.73 8.69 0.90
CA LYS A 52 -2.79 7.63 -0.11
C LYS A 52 -1.44 6.98 -0.38
N ALA A 53 -1.51 5.72 -0.80
CA ALA A 53 -0.38 4.95 -1.31
C ALA A 53 -0.66 4.56 -2.77
N VAL A 54 0.33 4.75 -3.64
CA VAL A 54 0.21 4.53 -5.08
C VAL A 54 1.12 3.38 -5.51
N PHE A 55 0.54 2.37 -6.14
CA PHE A 55 1.21 1.17 -6.62
C PHE A 55 1.27 1.14 -8.15
N GLN A 56 2.31 0.51 -8.68
CA GLN A 56 2.37 0.08 -10.08
C GLN A 56 2.24 -1.43 -10.13
N ILE A 57 1.25 -1.95 -10.86
CA ILE A 57 0.93 -3.37 -10.95
C ILE A 57 0.97 -3.79 -12.43
N THR A 58 1.72 -4.84 -12.74
CA THR A 58 1.90 -5.38 -14.09
C THR A 58 1.31 -6.78 -14.18
N GLU A 59 0.26 -6.93 -14.99
CA GLU A 59 -0.41 -8.22 -15.21
C GLU A 59 -0.64 -8.42 -16.70
N TYR A 60 -0.35 -9.62 -17.21
CA TYR A 60 -0.53 -9.99 -18.61
C TYR A 60 0.14 -9.01 -19.61
N GLY A 61 1.28 -8.41 -19.23
CA GLY A 61 2.01 -7.45 -20.03
C GLY A 61 1.52 -6.00 -19.95
N TRP A 62 0.50 -5.71 -19.13
CA TRP A 62 -0.08 -4.38 -18.96
C TRP A 62 0.23 -3.83 -17.57
N THR A 63 0.78 -2.62 -17.50
CA THR A 63 1.01 -1.90 -16.24
C THR A 63 -0.14 -0.94 -15.95
N ARG A 64 -0.73 -1.03 -14.75
CA ARG A 64 -1.74 -0.11 -14.23
C ARG A 64 -1.28 0.55 -12.94
N THR A 65 -1.77 1.76 -12.71
CA THR A 65 -1.61 2.47 -11.44
C THR A 65 -2.80 2.18 -10.53
N VAL A 66 -2.54 1.79 -9.28
CA VAL A 66 -3.57 1.57 -8.25
C VAL A 66 -3.30 2.51 -7.08
N ALA A 67 -4.29 3.30 -6.68
CA ALA A 67 -4.19 4.16 -5.51
C ALA A 67 -5.10 3.64 -4.38
N LEU A 68 -4.51 3.39 -3.21
CA LEU A 68 -5.25 3.10 -1.99
C LEU A 68 -5.31 4.36 -1.14
N ASN A 69 -6.51 4.86 -0.89
CA ASN A 69 -6.73 5.98 0.02
C ASN A 69 -6.77 5.50 1.46
N LEU A 70 -6.31 6.34 2.38
CA LEU A 70 -6.30 6.07 3.81
C LEU A 70 -7.74 5.86 4.27
N LYS A 71 -8.04 4.65 4.76
CA LYS A 71 -9.27 4.38 5.47
C LYS A 71 -9.03 4.58 6.94
N LEU A 72 -9.70 5.58 7.51
CA LEU A 72 -9.85 5.66 8.96
C LEU A 72 -10.67 4.43 9.40
N PRO A 73 -10.24 3.70 10.45
CA PRO A 73 -11.05 2.64 11.00
C PRO A 73 -12.40 3.22 11.44
N GLU A 74 -13.49 2.58 11.04
CA GLU A 74 -14.80 2.90 11.62
C GLU A 74 -14.71 2.57 13.11
N LEU A 75 -14.75 3.61 13.96
CA LEU A 75 -14.90 3.45 15.40
C LEU A 75 -16.25 2.75 15.63
N LYS A 76 -16.22 1.46 15.94
CA LYS A 76 -17.40 0.68 16.33
C LYS A 76 -17.88 1.07 17.72
#